data_AF-A0A2T4YLH6-F1
#
_entry.id   AF-A0A2T4YLH6-F1
#
_cell.length_a   1.000
_cell.length_b   1.000
_cell.length_c   1.000
_cell.angle_alpha   90.00
_cell.angle_beta   90.00
_cell.angle_gamma   90.00
#
_symmetry.space_group_name_H-M   'P 1'
#
loop_
_entity.id
_entity.type
_entity.pdbx_description
1 polymer ?
#
loop_
_entity_poly.entity_id
_entity_poly.type
_entity_poly.pdbx_seq_one_letter_code
_entity_poly.pdbx_strand_id
1 'polypeptide(L)'
;MAKTPQAAGPGKTRPNVTAAASAPFANAAWMAPSEFEAVIRRHPHVVRFFAGHHQRPIQALFAGTLAMVAPSVAHQVVLDLVDRPPAPFNFEPAAFHLHLWTEGAGLISHTAYVEKAAGRYPFLRDADYPGA
;
A
#
# COMPACT_ATOMS: atom_id res chain seq x y z
N MET A 1 39.80 -23.69 -31.22
CA MET A 1 39.47 -22.57 -30.32
C MET A 1 38.17 -22.91 -29.59
N ALA A 2 38.26 -23.24 -28.31
CA ALA A 2 37.09 -23.54 -27.48
C ALA A 2 36.34 -22.23 -27.18
N LYS A 3 35.03 -22.16 -27.46
CA LYS A 3 34.19 -21.06 -27.03
C LYS A 3 33.98 -21.18 -25.52
N THR A 4 34.49 -20.23 -24.75
CA THR A 4 34.15 -20.04 -23.35
C THR A 4 32.63 -19.85 -23.23
N PRO A 5 31.91 -20.57 -22.36
CA PRO A 5 30.49 -20.31 -22.13
C PRO A 5 30.34 -18.93 -21.50
N GLN A 6 29.51 -18.09 -22.09
CA GLN A 6 29.11 -16.83 -21.48
C GLN A 6 28.24 -17.16 -20.25
N ALA A 7 28.68 -16.74 -19.07
CA ALA A 7 27.93 -16.93 -17.84
C ALA A 7 26.54 -16.29 -17.99
N ALA A 8 25.49 -17.07 -17.71
CA ALA A 8 24.14 -16.54 -17.60
C ALA A 8 24.14 -15.45 -16.50
N GLY A 9 23.78 -14.22 -16.88
CA GLY A 9 23.63 -13.12 -15.94
C GLY A 9 22.58 -13.47 -14.86
N PRO A 10 22.63 -12.82 -13.69
CA PRO A 10 21.69 -13.10 -12.60
C PRO A 10 20.25 -12.97 -13.15
N GLY A 11 19.48 -14.05 -13.04
CA GLY A 11 18.11 -14.09 -13.52
C GLY A 11 17.33 -12.93 -12.91
N LYS A 12 16.78 -12.05 -13.75
CA LYS A 12 15.94 -10.92 -13.30
C LYS A 12 14.74 -11.49 -12.55
N THR A 13 14.79 -11.50 -11.22
CA THR A 13 13.63 -11.78 -10.39
C THR A 13 12.61 -10.69 -10.65
N ARG A 14 11.44 -11.08 -11.18
CA ARG A 14 10.35 -10.14 -11.38
C ARG A 14 9.76 -9.76 -10.01
N PRO A 15 9.55 -8.47 -9.74
CA PRO A 15 8.91 -8.03 -8.52
C PRO A 15 7.46 -8.50 -8.50
N ASN A 16 7.00 -8.96 -7.34
CA ASN A 16 5.64 -9.42 -7.09
C ASN A 16 4.98 -8.61 -5.98
N VAL A 17 3.66 -8.66 -5.95
CA VAL A 17 2.82 -8.08 -4.91
C VAL A 17 1.90 -9.18 -4.39
N THR A 18 1.69 -9.22 -3.07
CA THR A 18 0.80 -10.20 -2.43
C THR A 18 -0.35 -9.47 -1.74
N ALA A 19 -1.55 -10.05 -1.78
CA ALA A 19 -2.73 -9.56 -1.09
C ALA A 19 -3.31 -10.62 -0.16
N ALA A 20 -3.85 -10.21 0.99
CA ALA A 20 -4.62 -11.07 1.89
C ALA A 20 -5.96 -10.44 2.26
N ALA A 21 -6.96 -11.27 2.54
CA ALA A 21 -8.32 -10.81 2.86
C ALA A 21 -8.41 -10.13 4.24
N SER A 22 -7.51 -10.45 5.17
CA SER A 22 -7.55 -9.94 6.55
C SER A 22 -6.16 -9.53 7.04
N ALA A 23 -6.12 -8.40 7.74
CA ALA A 23 -5.10 -8.06 8.72
C ALA A 23 -5.79 -8.02 10.10
N PRO A 24 -5.19 -8.55 11.19
CA PRO A 24 -5.79 -8.43 12.53
C PRO A 24 -5.52 -7.09 13.29
N PHE A 25 -6.30 -6.04 12.97
CA PHE A 25 -6.65 -4.82 13.75
C PHE A 25 -5.62 -3.75 14.20
N ALA A 26 -6.13 -2.54 14.44
CA ALA A 26 -5.57 -1.19 14.26
C ALA A 26 -4.25 -0.80 14.97
N ASN A 27 -3.67 -1.69 15.79
CA ASN A 27 -2.61 -1.38 16.76
C ASN A 27 -1.33 -2.20 16.55
N ALA A 28 -1.07 -2.68 15.32
CA ALA A 28 0.08 -3.54 15.00
C ALA A 28 0.10 -4.90 15.73
N ALA A 29 -0.98 -5.32 16.40
CA ALA A 29 -1.08 -6.65 17.01
C ALA A 29 -0.92 -7.79 15.98
N TRP A 30 -1.30 -7.53 14.72
CA TRP A 30 -1.04 -8.43 13.58
C TRP A 30 0.39 -8.43 13.05
N MET A 31 1.23 -7.50 13.48
CA MET A 31 2.65 -7.45 13.15
C MET A 31 3.49 -8.25 14.15
N ALA A 32 2.86 -8.97 15.08
CA ALA A 32 3.55 -10.00 15.84
C ALA A 32 4.21 -11.01 14.86
N PRO A 33 5.39 -11.57 15.19
CA PRO A 33 6.07 -12.52 14.34
C PRO A 33 5.13 -13.65 13.94
N SER A 34 4.74 -13.66 12.67
CA SER A 34 3.78 -14.60 12.11
C SER A 34 4.46 -15.48 11.07
N GLU A 35 3.87 -16.66 10.80
CA GLU A 35 4.31 -17.49 9.68
C GLU A 35 4.31 -16.70 8.36
N PHE A 36 3.39 -15.74 8.24
CA PHE A 36 3.34 -14.83 7.10
C PHE A 36 4.54 -13.88 7.02
N GLU A 37 5.02 -13.33 8.14
CA GLU A 37 6.26 -12.55 8.15
C GLU A 37 7.44 -13.38 7.61
N ALA A 38 7.56 -14.64 8.06
CA ALA A 38 8.63 -15.53 7.61
C ALA A 38 8.56 -15.80 6.09
N VAL A 39 7.35 -15.99 5.54
CA VAL A 39 7.13 -16.13 4.10
C VAL A 39 7.61 -14.88 3.36
N ILE A 40 7.17 -13.69 3.77
CA ILE A 40 7.54 -12.44 3.09
C ILE A 40 9.05 -12.19 3.14
N ARG A 41 9.69 -12.41 4.30
CA ARG A 41 11.15 -12.27 4.43
C ARG A 41 11.93 -13.24 3.54
N ARG A 42 11.42 -14.45 3.32
CA ARG A 42 12.03 -15.45 2.43
C ARG A 42 11.91 -15.06 0.94
N HIS A 43 11.01 -14.14 0.60
CA HIS A 43 10.69 -13.77 -0.77
C HIS A 43 10.99 -12.28 -1.03
N PRO A 44 12.27 -11.89 -1.20
CA PRO A 44 12.68 -10.49 -1.37
C PRO A 44 12.16 -9.83 -2.67
N HIS A 45 11.61 -10.62 -3.58
CA HIS A 45 10.93 -10.12 -4.76
C HIS A 45 9.53 -9.56 -4.46
N VAL A 46 9.00 -9.77 -3.25
CA VAL A 46 7.73 -9.16 -2.80
C VAL A 46 7.99 -7.71 -2.37
N VAL A 47 7.47 -6.76 -3.15
CA VAL A 47 7.72 -5.32 -2.93
C VAL A 47 6.58 -4.60 -2.23
N ARG A 48 5.45 -5.29 -2.00
CA ARG A 48 4.29 -4.75 -1.29
C ARG A 48 3.37 -5.86 -0.79
N PHE A 49 2.73 -5.60 0.35
CA PHE A 49 1.62 -6.39 0.87
C PHE A 49 0.34 -5.53 0.95
N PHE A 50 -0.78 -6.08 0.48
CA PHE A 50 -2.09 -5.43 0.56
C PHE A 50 -3.08 -6.25 1.40
N ALA A 51 -3.93 -5.56 2.15
CA ALA A 51 -5.01 -6.17 2.92
C ALA A 51 -6.32 -5.38 2.80
N GLY A 52 -7.43 -6.05 3.12
CA GLY A 52 -8.73 -5.43 3.32
C GLY A 52 -9.16 -5.50 4.78
N HIS A 53 -10.44 -5.75 5.02
CA HIS A 53 -11.06 -6.01 6.33
C HIS A 53 -11.29 -4.78 7.23
N HIS A 54 -10.28 -3.94 7.49
CA HIS A 54 -10.47 -2.78 8.38
C HIS A 54 -11.30 -1.67 7.79
N GLN A 55 -11.52 -1.68 6.47
CA GLN A 55 -12.28 -0.63 5.80
C GLN A 55 -11.75 0.76 6.17
N ARG A 56 -10.43 0.93 6.27
CA ARG A 56 -9.74 2.20 6.50
C ARG A 56 -8.32 2.09 5.93
N PRO A 57 -7.79 3.16 5.30
CA PRO A 57 -6.42 3.15 4.83
C PRO A 57 -5.45 3.12 6.01
N ILE A 58 -4.64 2.08 6.10
CA ILE A 58 -3.57 1.91 7.10
C ILE A 58 -2.29 1.55 6.36
N GLN A 59 -1.15 2.11 6.75
CA GLN A 59 0.15 1.83 6.15
C GLN A 59 1.17 1.55 7.25
N ALA A 60 1.99 0.51 7.07
CA ALA A 60 3.04 0.16 8.03
C ALA A 60 4.17 -0.63 7.37
N LEU A 61 5.37 -0.57 7.93
CA LEU A 61 6.45 -1.46 7.53
C LEU A 61 6.23 -2.85 8.14
N PHE A 62 6.35 -3.90 7.33
CA PHE A 62 6.17 -5.29 7.73
C PHE A 62 7.13 -6.17 6.95
N ALA A 63 7.86 -7.07 7.64
CA ALA A 63 8.71 -8.07 6.99
C ALA A 63 9.75 -7.52 5.99
N GLY A 64 10.17 -6.26 6.14
CA GLY A 64 11.10 -5.59 5.21
C GLY A 64 10.46 -4.94 3.98
N THR A 65 9.13 -4.86 3.94
CA THR A 65 8.36 -4.20 2.87
C THR A 65 7.23 -3.33 3.43
N LEU A 66 6.50 -2.62 2.57
CA LEU A 66 5.35 -1.81 2.96
C LEU A 66 4.06 -2.63 2.92
N ALA A 67 3.35 -2.70 4.04
CA ALA A 67 2.00 -3.23 4.19
C ALA A 67 0.99 -2.10 4.05
N MET A 68 -0.12 -2.34 3.34
CA MET A 68 -1.22 -1.39 3.27
C MET A 68 -2.57 -2.07 3.41
N VAL A 69 -3.45 -1.51 4.22
CA VAL A 69 -4.87 -1.85 4.23
C VAL A 69 -5.60 -0.88 3.31
N ALA A 70 -6.45 -1.41 2.43
CA ALA A 70 -7.25 -0.59 1.51
C ALA A 70 -8.42 0.11 2.23
N PRO A 71 -8.76 1.34 1.83
CA PRO A 71 -10.02 1.98 2.23
C PRO A 71 -11.22 1.16 1.74
N SER A 72 -12.38 1.41 2.35
CA SER A 72 -13.66 0.91 1.85
C SER A 72 -14.28 1.85 0.83
N VAL A 73 -15.06 1.30 -0.08
CA VAL A 73 -15.91 2.06 -1.02
C VAL A 73 -17.29 2.37 -0.45
N ALA A 74 -17.55 2.01 0.82
CA ALA A 74 -18.78 2.26 1.54
C ALA A 74 -18.49 2.98 2.87
N HIS A 75 -18.75 2.33 4.02
CA HIS A 75 -18.45 2.88 5.34
C HIS A 75 -16.98 2.64 5.71
N GLN A 76 -16.41 3.53 6.53
CA GLN A 76 -15.10 3.30 7.13
C GLN A 76 -15.26 2.88 8.61
N VAL A 77 -14.43 1.97 9.11
CA VAL A 77 -14.29 1.77 10.57
C VAL A 77 -13.69 3.04 11.15
N VAL A 78 -14.18 3.59 12.26
CA VAL A 78 -13.70 4.85 12.88
C VAL A 78 -12.21 4.75 13.24
N LEU A 79 -11.48 5.87 13.08
CA LEU A 79 -10.11 5.99 13.60
C LEU A 79 -10.16 6.09 15.12
N ASP A 80 -10.06 4.95 15.78
CA ASP A 80 -9.78 4.85 17.20
C ASP A 80 -8.46 4.09 17.37
N LEU A 81 -7.43 4.79 17.86
CA LEU A 81 -6.13 4.17 18.16
C LEU A 81 -6.15 3.43 19.50
N VAL A 82 -7.23 3.59 20.28
CA VAL A 82 -7.48 2.85 21.50
C VAL A 82 -8.47 1.73 21.15
N ASP A 83 -8.04 0.48 21.27
CA ASP A 83 -8.82 -0.70 20.88
C ASP A 83 -10.02 -0.94 21.83
N ARG A 84 -11.10 -0.18 21.62
CA ARG A 84 -12.33 -0.24 22.41
C ARG A 84 -13.43 -0.92 21.61
N PRO A 85 -13.78 -2.17 21.92
CA PRO A 85 -14.89 -2.85 21.28
C PRO A 85 -16.25 -2.33 21.79
N PRO A 86 -17.29 -2.31 20.95
CA PRO A 86 -17.25 -2.61 19.51
C PRO A 86 -16.65 -1.44 18.70
N ALA A 87 -15.90 -1.76 17.65
CA ALA A 87 -15.37 -0.74 16.74
C ALA A 87 -16.53 -0.05 15.99
N PRO A 88 -16.71 1.27 16.11
CA PRO A 88 -17.76 1.97 15.38
C PRO A 88 -17.36 2.16 13.91
N PHE A 89 -18.34 2.44 13.06
CA PHE A 89 -18.12 2.88 11.67
C PHE A 89 -18.74 4.26 11.44
N ASN A 90 -18.27 4.95 10.40
CA ASN A 90 -18.84 6.20 9.92
C ASN A 90 -18.81 6.24 8.38
N PHE A 91 -19.36 7.33 7.82
CA PHE A 91 -19.34 7.60 6.38
C PHE A 91 -18.26 8.63 6.04
N GLU A 92 -17.06 8.47 6.60
CA GLU A 92 -15.89 9.12 6.02
C GLU A 92 -15.80 8.79 4.52
N PRO A 93 -15.24 9.71 3.70
CA PRO A 93 -15.28 9.58 2.24
C PRO A 93 -14.82 8.21 1.76
N ALA A 94 -15.65 7.58 0.93
CA ALA A 94 -15.32 6.33 0.30
C ALA A 94 -14.10 6.51 -0.61
N ALA A 95 -13.19 5.54 -0.60
CA ALA A 95 -11.97 5.61 -1.39
C ALA A 95 -11.52 4.22 -1.85
N PHE A 96 -10.57 4.20 -2.79
CA PHE A 96 -9.88 3.00 -3.25
C PHE A 96 -8.41 3.30 -3.51
N HIS A 97 -7.58 2.25 -3.49
CA HIS A 97 -6.20 2.35 -3.93
C HIS A 97 -6.08 1.98 -5.41
N LEU A 98 -5.38 2.81 -6.18
CA LEU A 98 -4.95 2.53 -7.54
C LEU A 98 -3.44 2.27 -7.56
N HIS A 99 -3.06 1.09 -8.02
CA HIS A 99 -1.67 0.66 -8.06
C HIS A 99 -1.13 0.70 -9.48
N LEU A 100 -0.06 1.47 -9.69
CA LEU A 100 0.61 1.65 -10.97
C LEU A 100 2.03 1.12 -10.90
N TRP A 101 2.37 0.17 -11.76
CA TRP A 101 3.76 -0.24 -11.96
C TRP A 101 4.43 0.68 -12.98
N THR A 102 5.53 1.32 -12.58
CA THR A 102 6.33 2.19 -13.46
C THR A 102 7.75 1.65 -13.53
N GLU A 103 8.28 1.46 -14.73
CA GLU A 103 9.69 1.05 -14.90
C GLU A 103 10.63 2.10 -14.28
N GLY A 104 11.65 1.64 -13.54
CA GLY A 104 12.58 2.51 -12.80
C GLY A 104 12.06 3.03 -11.45
N ALA A 105 10.76 3.31 -11.31
CA ALA A 105 10.17 3.80 -10.06
C ALA A 105 9.50 2.71 -9.20
N GLY A 106 9.16 1.56 -9.79
CA GLY A 106 8.51 0.44 -9.11
C GLY A 106 7.00 0.62 -8.93
N LEU A 107 6.48 0.10 -7.82
CA LEU A 107 5.05 0.14 -7.51
C LEU A 107 4.64 1.44 -6.83
N ILE A 108 3.80 2.22 -7.50
CA ILE A 108 3.20 3.46 -7.02
C ILE A 108 1.76 3.16 -6.59
N SER A 109 1.33 3.68 -5.44
CA SER A 109 -0.04 3.50 -4.93
C SER A 109 -0.67 4.85 -4.69
N HIS A 110 -1.76 5.14 -5.40
CA HIS A 110 -2.56 6.35 -5.26
C HIS A 110 -3.83 6.04 -4.48
N THR A 111 -4.24 6.94 -3.59
CA THR A 111 -5.58 6.90 -2.98
C THR A 111 -6.49 7.82 -3.77
N ALA A 112 -7.59 7.27 -4.27
CA ALA A 112 -8.62 8.01 -4.99
C ALA A 112 -9.95 7.94 -4.23
N TYR A 113 -10.64 9.06 -4.13
CA TYR A 113 -11.96 9.14 -3.52
C TYR A 113 -13.04 8.79 -4.54
N VAL A 114 -14.12 8.18 -4.06
CA VAL A 114 -15.27 7.77 -4.88
C VAL A 114 -16.17 8.98 -5.15
N GLU A 115 -16.35 9.83 -4.16
CA GLU A 115 -17.21 11.00 -4.27
C GLU A 115 -16.62 12.07 -5.18
N LYS A 116 -17.51 12.76 -5.90
CA LYS A 116 -17.13 13.94 -6.67
C LYS A 116 -16.93 15.12 -5.71
N ALA A 117 -15.72 15.67 -5.69
CA ALA A 117 -15.45 16.97 -5.09
C ALA A 117 -15.64 18.09 -6.13
N ALA A 118 -15.93 19.31 -5.68
CA ALA A 118 -15.93 20.48 -6.55
C ALA A 118 -14.50 20.75 -7.08
N GLY A 119 -14.39 21.15 -8.35
CA GLY A 119 -13.14 21.64 -8.92
C GLY A 119 -12.72 21.04 -10.26
N ARG A 120 -11.41 20.76 -10.36
CA ARG A 120 -10.50 21.04 -11.51
C ARG A 120 -10.13 22.52 -11.66
N TYR A 121 -9.97 23.21 -10.54
CA TYR A 121 -9.37 24.53 -10.55
C TYR A 121 -7.90 24.43 -10.96
N PRO A 122 -7.39 25.35 -11.79
CA PRO A 122 -5.98 25.33 -12.18
C PRO A 122 -5.10 25.66 -10.97
N PHE A 123 -3.99 24.93 -10.82
CA PHE A 123 -2.96 25.27 -9.85
C PHE A 123 -2.03 26.32 -10.46
N LEU A 124 -2.50 27.56 -10.48
CA LEU A 124 -1.73 28.70 -10.99
C LEU A 124 -0.79 29.19 -9.90
N ARG A 125 0.47 29.45 -10.25
CA ARG A 125 1.38 30.20 -9.37
C ARG A 125 0.87 31.63 -9.26
N ASP A 126 0.94 32.18 -8.05
CA ASP A 126 0.81 33.61 -7.85
C ASP A 126 1.95 34.32 -8.61
N ALA A 127 1.66 35.48 -9.21
CA ALA A 127 2.65 36.31 -9.86
C ALA A 127 3.72 36.78 -8.86
N ASP A 128 3.35 36.96 -7.59
CA ASP A 128 4.24 37.40 -6.52
C ASP A 128 4.87 36.23 -5.73
N TYR A 129 4.76 34.99 -6.24
CA TYR A 129 5.35 33.82 -5.57
C TYR A 129 6.89 33.92 -5.57
N PRO A 130 7.55 34.00 -4.40
CA PRO A 130 8.98 34.31 -4.30
C PRO A 130 9.92 33.18 -4.77
N GLY A 131 9.37 32.01 -5.12
CA GLY A 131 10.11 30.88 -5.69
C GLY A 131 9.96 30.74 -7.21
N ALA A 132 9.50 31.80 -7.89
CA ALA A 132 9.46 31.90 -9.35
C ALA A 132 10.79 32.43 -9.92
#